data_AF-A0A5D2P146-F1
#
_entry.id   AF-A0A5D2P146-F1
#
_cell.length_a   1.000
_cell.length_b   1.000
_cell.length_c   1.000
_cell.angle_alpha   90.00
_cell.angle_beta   90.00
_cell.angle_gamma   90.00
#
_symmetry.space_group_name_H-M   'P 1'
#
loop_
_entity.id
_entity.type
_entity.pdbx_description
1 polymer ?
#
loop_
_entity_poly.entity_id
_entity_poly.type
_entity_poly.pdbx_seq_one_letter_code
_entity_poly.pdbx_strand_id
1 'polypeptide(L)'
;MFGTPEIRPLCWVEHMSLDNETGLDPCGIRVRPVSGLVAADYFAPGYFVWAVLIANLARIGYEDKTMYMAAYDWRLSFQNTEVRDQTLSRIKSNIELLVATNGGRKVVVIPHSMGVLYFLHFMKWVEAPAPMGGGGGPDWCSKHIKAVVNIGGPFLGVPKAIAGLFSAEAKDIAVARALAPGFLDNDIFQFQTLQHVMRMSRTWDSTMSMIPRGGNTIWGGLDWSPEEGNSCAKKGEKKNETQIADQAGSEYAVCKAKSANYGRIISFGKDVAEAPSSDIERIDFRGAIKGHSAANTTCRDVWTEYHDMGFAGIKAVAEYKTYTADSLVDLLHFVAPKMMARGTAHFSYGVADNLDDPKYKHYKYWSNPLETRLPNAPDMEIYSLYGVGLPTERAYVYKLSPHAECSIPFKIDTSADDEDTCLRDGVYSVDGDETVPVLSAGFMCAKGWRGKTRFNPSGIRTYIREYNHLPPANLLEGRGTLSGAHVDIMGNFALIEDVIRIAAGASGEELGGDQVYSKIFNWSENINLQLDEEIPVHSSS
;
A
#
# COMPACT_ATOMS: atom_id res chain seq x y z
N MET A 1 23.80 -1.30 -33.08
CA MET A 1 24.12 0.02 -32.48
C MET A 1 22.88 0.47 -31.72
N PHE A 2 22.69 -0.04 -30.50
CA PHE A 2 21.53 0.29 -29.66
C PHE A 2 21.90 1.49 -28.80
N GLY A 3 21.72 2.69 -29.33
CA GLY A 3 21.76 3.90 -28.53
C GLY A 3 20.45 3.96 -27.73
N THR A 4 20.52 3.81 -26.42
CA THR A 4 19.47 4.32 -25.54
C THR A 4 19.31 5.81 -25.85
N PRO A 5 18.15 6.28 -26.34
CA PRO A 5 17.91 7.71 -26.41
C PRO A 5 18.04 8.23 -24.98
N GLU A 6 18.87 9.24 -24.75
CA GLU A 6 18.82 10.01 -23.50
C GLU A 6 17.38 10.52 -23.35
N ILE A 7 16.59 9.83 -22.53
CA ILE A 7 15.23 10.24 -22.22
C ILE A 7 15.35 11.58 -21.50
N ARG A 8 14.92 12.66 -22.14
CA ARG A 8 14.91 13.99 -21.51
C ARG A 8 13.99 13.95 -20.29
N PRO A 9 14.48 14.25 -19.07
CA PRO A 9 13.72 14.20 -17.82
C PRO A 9 12.31 14.81 -17.90
N LEU A 10 12.21 16.04 -18.42
CA LEU A 10 10.93 16.76 -18.51
C LEU A 10 9.96 16.14 -19.53
N CYS A 11 10.48 15.61 -20.64
CA CYS A 11 9.67 14.91 -21.64
C CYS A 11 9.05 13.63 -21.04
N TRP A 12 9.84 12.90 -20.25
CA TRP A 12 9.35 11.72 -19.54
C TRP A 12 8.26 12.07 -18.52
N VAL A 13 8.48 13.10 -17.71
CA VAL A 13 7.49 13.60 -16.74
C VAL A 13 6.17 13.96 -17.44
N GLU A 14 6.25 14.64 -18.59
CA GLU A 14 5.07 15.00 -19.39
C GLU A 14 4.32 13.77 -19.91
N HIS A 15 5.02 12.79 -20.48
CA HIS A 15 4.41 11.57 -21.03
C HIS A 15 3.85 10.64 -19.95
N MET A 16 4.48 10.63 -18.78
CA MET A 16 4.06 9.80 -17.66
C MET A 16 2.96 10.43 -16.82
N SER A 17 2.74 11.74 -16.90
CA SER A 17 1.62 12.41 -16.23
C SER A 17 0.28 12.03 -16.86
N LEU A 18 -0.76 11.98 -16.04
CA LEU A 18 -2.15 11.91 -16.49
C LEU A 18 -2.76 13.32 -16.51
N ASP A 19 -3.83 13.48 -17.28
CA ASP A 19 -4.61 14.70 -17.32
C ASP A 19 -5.22 14.99 -15.94
N ASN A 20 -5.01 16.22 -15.46
CA ASN A 20 -5.31 16.59 -14.07
C ASN A 20 -6.83 16.74 -13.79
N GLU A 21 -7.68 16.70 -14.81
CA GLU A 21 -9.13 16.80 -14.65
C GLU A 21 -9.79 15.42 -14.87
N THR A 22 -9.38 14.71 -15.91
CA THR A 22 -10.01 13.44 -16.33
C THR A 22 -9.35 12.19 -15.72
N GLY A 23 -8.09 12.25 -15.30
CA GLY A 23 -7.34 11.07 -14.86
C GLY A 23 -7.03 10.08 -16.00
N LEU A 24 -7.07 10.53 -17.25
CA LEU A 24 -6.74 9.77 -18.47
C LEU A 24 -5.48 10.34 -19.14
N ASP A 25 -5.12 9.84 -20.32
CA ASP A 25 -3.94 10.34 -21.04
C ASP A 25 -4.14 11.82 -21.44
N PRO A 26 -3.09 12.67 -21.34
CA PRO A 26 -3.15 14.04 -21.84
C PRO A 26 -3.38 14.11 -23.35
N CYS A 27 -3.94 15.22 -23.83
CA CYS A 27 -4.17 15.44 -25.25
C CYS A 27 -2.86 15.30 -26.06
N GLY A 28 -2.85 14.42 -27.07
CA GLY A 28 -1.68 14.17 -27.92
C GLY A 28 -0.67 13.17 -27.37
N ILE A 29 -0.86 12.68 -26.13
CA ILE A 29 0.01 11.68 -25.49
C ILE A 29 -0.76 10.37 -25.38
N ARG A 30 -0.08 9.25 -25.66
CA ARG A 30 -0.67 7.91 -25.52
C ARG A 30 0.36 6.95 -24.96
N VAL A 31 0.08 6.37 -23.80
CA VAL A 31 0.93 5.38 -23.14
C VAL A 31 0.13 4.10 -22.90
N ARG A 32 0.67 2.94 -23.29
CA ARG A 32 -0.01 1.65 -23.15
C ARG A 32 0.90 0.61 -22.51
N PRO A 33 0.36 -0.26 -21.65
CA PRO A 33 1.14 -1.35 -21.10
C PRO A 33 1.54 -2.33 -22.21
N VAL A 34 2.75 -2.88 -22.11
CA VAL A 34 3.16 -4.02 -22.93
C VAL A 34 2.34 -5.24 -22.51
N SER A 35 1.96 -6.09 -23.46
CA SER A 35 1.18 -7.30 -23.23
C SER A 35 2.04 -8.56 -23.20
N GLY A 36 1.57 -9.59 -22.48
CA GLY A 36 2.21 -10.91 -22.44
C GLY A 36 3.27 -11.06 -21.35
N LEU A 37 3.92 -12.22 -21.28
CA LEU A 37 4.91 -12.54 -20.26
C LEU A 37 6.14 -11.61 -20.29
N VAL A 38 6.48 -11.09 -21.49
CA VAL A 38 7.55 -10.10 -21.67
C VAL A 38 7.32 -8.82 -20.84
N ALA A 39 6.08 -8.51 -20.48
CA ALA A 39 5.76 -7.37 -19.61
C ALA A 39 6.23 -7.56 -18.16
N ALA A 40 6.60 -8.78 -17.75
CA ALA A 40 6.85 -9.15 -16.37
C ALA A 40 8.27 -9.68 -16.08
N ASP A 41 9.08 -9.92 -17.12
CA ASP A 41 10.42 -10.50 -16.96
C ASP A 41 11.38 -9.56 -16.22
N TYR A 42 11.67 -8.39 -16.80
CA TYR A 42 12.59 -7.39 -16.24
C TYR A 42 11.99 -5.99 -16.32
N PHE A 43 11.88 -5.30 -15.18
CA PHE A 43 11.41 -3.91 -15.11
C PHE A 43 12.50 -2.92 -15.58
N ALA A 44 13.77 -3.26 -15.31
CA ALA A 44 14.97 -2.59 -15.77
C ALA A 44 16.12 -3.61 -15.87
N PRO A 45 17.22 -3.35 -16.60
CA PRO A 45 18.38 -4.24 -16.61
C PRO A 45 18.84 -4.57 -15.18
N GLY A 46 18.85 -5.86 -14.82
CA GLY A 46 19.20 -6.33 -13.47
C GLY A 46 18.08 -6.30 -12.43
N TYR A 47 16.86 -5.88 -12.80
CA TYR A 47 15.69 -5.80 -11.90
C TYR A 47 14.59 -6.76 -12.38
N PHE A 48 14.63 -8.01 -11.92
CA PHE A 48 13.58 -9.00 -12.18
C PHE A 48 12.43 -8.85 -11.18
N VAL A 49 11.20 -8.92 -11.66
CA VAL A 49 9.99 -8.88 -10.82
C VAL A 49 9.39 -10.28 -10.78
N TRP A 50 8.97 -10.82 -11.93
CA TRP A 50 8.30 -12.12 -12.01
C TRP A 50 9.14 -13.26 -12.60
N ALA A 51 10.27 -12.95 -13.24
CA ALA A 51 11.04 -13.92 -14.03
C ALA A 51 11.41 -15.21 -13.25
N VAL A 52 11.83 -15.07 -11.99
CA VAL A 52 12.20 -16.23 -11.15
C VAL A 52 10.98 -17.11 -10.85
N LEU A 53 9.84 -16.50 -10.55
CA LEU A 53 8.61 -17.24 -10.28
C LEU A 53 8.10 -17.94 -11.55
N ILE A 54 8.07 -17.23 -12.69
CA ILE A 54 7.68 -17.78 -14.00
C ILE A 54 8.57 -18.97 -14.37
N ALA A 55 9.89 -18.84 -14.20
CA ALA A 55 10.83 -19.92 -14.50
C ALA A 55 10.59 -21.17 -13.64
N ASN A 56 10.24 -21.01 -12.36
CA ASN A 56 9.95 -22.16 -11.50
C ASN A 56 8.57 -22.78 -11.76
N LEU A 57 7.55 -21.99 -12.13
CA LEU A 57 6.27 -22.52 -12.62
C LEU A 57 6.48 -23.34 -13.90
N ALA A 58 7.33 -22.87 -14.82
CA ALA A 58 7.66 -23.60 -16.03
C ALA A 58 8.30 -24.97 -15.73
N ARG A 59 9.11 -25.09 -14.67
CA ARG A 59 9.72 -26.37 -14.25
C ARG A 59 8.70 -27.43 -13.80
N ILE A 60 7.52 -27.02 -13.32
CA ILE A 60 6.45 -27.95 -12.94
C ILE A 60 5.41 -28.14 -14.07
N GLY A 61 5.71 -27.68 -15.29
CA GLY A 61 4.90 -27.92 -16.48
C GLY A 61 3.89 -26.82 -16.83
N TYR A 62 3.99 -25.63 -16.24
CA TYR A 62 3.28 -24.46 -16.76
C TYR A 62 3.93 -23.96 -18.06
N GLU A 63 3.11 -23.51 -19.00
CA GLU A 63 3.53 -23.03 -20.32
C GLU A 63 2.80 -21.71 -20.62
N ASP A 64 3.21 -21.00 -21.68
CA ASP A 64 2.55 -19.75 -22.11
C ASP A 64 1.04 -19.89 -22.34
N LYS A 65 0.58 -21.10 -22.70
CA LYS A 65 -0.86 -21.39 -22.91
C LYS A 65 -1.65 -21.63 -21.60
N THR A 66 -0.96 -21.87 -20.48
CA THR A 66 -1.55 -22.11 -19.15
C THR A 66 -1.19 -21.01 -18.14
N MET A 67 -0.44 -19.99 -18.57
CA MET A 67 -0.10 -18.81 -17.80
C MET A 67 -0.62 -17.55 -18.50
N TYR A 68 -1.11 -16.60 -17.72
CA TYR A 68 -1.56 -15.31 -18.23
C TYR A 68 -1.02 -14.19 -17.35
N MET A 69 -0.28 -13.26 -17.97
CA MET A 69 0.18 -12.04 -17.31
C MET A 69 -0.79 -10.90 -17.58
N ALA A 70 -1.53 -10.50 -16.56
CA ALA A 70 -2.51 -9.41 -16.61
C ALA A 70 -1.84 -8.04 -16.46
N ALA A 71 -1.05 -7.63 -17.46
CA ALA A 71 -0.44 -6.30 -17.48
C ALA A 71 -1.50 -5.19 -17.65
N TYR A 72 -1.39 -4.13 -16.86
CA TYR A 72 -2.29 -2.97 -16.89
C TYR A 72 -1.52 -1.66 -16.67
N ASP A 73 -2.15 -0.54 -17.02
CA ASP A 73 -1.60 0.78 -16.73
C ASP A 73 -1.83 1.11 -15.25
N TRP A 74 -0.79 0.88 -14.47
CA TRP A 74 -0.78 1.10 -13.03
C TRP A 74 -0.87 2.56 -12.64
N ARG A 75 -0.92 3.54 -13.56
CA ARG A 75 -1.13 4.96 -13.22
C ARG A 75 -2.61 5.30 -13.06
N LEU A 76 -3.48 4.61 -13.80
CA LEU A 76 -4.91 4.90 -13.86
C LEU A 76 -5.65 4.41 -12.61
N SER A 77 -6.76 5.07 -12.28
CA SER A 77 -7.73 4.49 -11.35
C SER A 77 -8.26 3.14 -11.87
N PHE A 78 -8.68 2.25 -10.97
CA PHE A 78 -9.01 0.87 -11.33
C PHE A 78 -10.20 0.77 -12.29
N GLN A 79 -11.16 1.69 -12.20
CA GLN A 79 -12.27 1.75 -13.15
C GLN A 79 -11.84 2.36 -14.49
N ASN A 80 -10.91 3.32 -14.49
CA ASN A 80 -10.45 3.95 -15.72
C ASN A 80 -9.63 3.00 -16.61
N THR A 81 -9.02 1.94 -16.06
CA THR A 81 -8.42 0.88 -16.90
C THR A 81 -9.47 0.15 -17.75
N GLU A 82 -10.68 -0.03 -17.22
CA GLU A 82 -11.81 -0.58 -17.97
C GLU A 82 -12.30 0.43 -18.99
N VAL A 83 -12.55 1.68 -18.59
CA VAL A 83 -13.04 2.73 -19.50
C VAL A 83 -12.10 2.94 -20.69
N ARG A 84 -10.78 3.00 -20.45
CA ARG A 84 -9.80 3.31 -21.49
C ARG A 84 -9.43 2.10 -22.35
N ASP A 85 -9.14 0.97 -21.72
CA ASP A 85 -8.48 -0.17 -22.38
C ASP A 85 -9.28 -1.48 -22.32
N GLN A 86 -10.43 -1.48 -21.64
CA GLN A 86 -11.24 -2.67 -21.36
C GLN A 86 -10.43 -3.74 -20.61
N THR A 87 -9.54 -3.31 -19.72
CA THR A 87 -8.60 -4.21 -19.04
C THR A 87 -9.30 -5.23 -18.15
N LEU A 88 -10.34 -4.85 -17.40
CA LEU A 88 -11.06 -5.77 -16.52
C LEU A 88 -11.84 -6.79 -17.37
N SER A 89 -12.46 -6.34 -18.46
CA SER A 89 -13.10 -7.22 -19.45
C SER A 89 -12.12 -8.21 -20.07
N ARG A 90 -10.89 -7.78 -20.41
CA ARG A 90 -9.83 -8.68 -20.91
C ARG A 90 -9.40 -9.70 -19.85
N ILE A 91 -9.25 -9.30 -18.59
CA ILE A 91 -8.91 -10.23 -17.50
C ILE A 91 -10.00 -11.29 -17.35
N LYS A 92 -11.28 -10.87 -17.32
CA LYS A 92 -12.42 -11.79 -17.28
C LYS A 92 -12.37 -12.82 -18.41
N SER A 93 -12.29 -12.36 -19.66
CA SER A 93 -12.29 -13.25 -20.84
C SER A 93 -11.10 -14.21 -20.87
N ASN A 94 -9.92 -13.77 -20.44
CA ASN A 94 -8.75 -14.65 -20.37
C ASN A 94 -8.89 -15.71 -19.27
N ILE A 95 -9.44 -15.36 -18.10
CA ILE A 95 -9.69 -16.34 -17.05
C ILE A 95 -10.72 -17.38 -17.51
N GLU A 96 -11.82 -16.94 -18.13
CA GLU A 96 -12.84 -17.84 -18.68
C GLU A 96 -12.24 -18.79 -19.74
N LEU A 97 -11.39 -18.26 -20.62
CA LEU A 97 -10.69 -19.05 -21.63
C LEU A 97 -9.74 -20.08 -20.99
N LEU A 98 -8.93 -19.68 -20.01
CA LEU A 98 -8.01 -20.58 -19.30
C LEU A 98 -8.75 -21.74 -18.63
N VAL A 99 -9.88 -21.45 -17.96
CA VAL A 99 -10.69 -22.49 -17.32
C VAL A 99 -11.31 -23.42 -18.38
N ALA A 100 -11.88 -22.87 -19.45
CA ALA A 100 -12.53 -23.64 -20.51
C ALA A 100 -11.55 -24.58 -21.25
N THR A 101 -10.32 -24.11 -21.48
CA THR A 101 -9.28 -24.84 -22.21
C THR A 101 -8.46 -25.79 -21.34
N ASN A 102 -8.54 -25.66 -20.01
CA ASN A 102 -7.78 -26.48 -19.07
C ASN A 102 -8.62 -27.54 -18.34
N GLY A 103 -9.68 -28.02 -19.00
CA GLY A 103 -10.55 -29.08 -18.48
C GLY A 103 -11.44 -28.63 -17.32
N GLY A 104 -11.80 -27.34 -17.26
CA GLY A 104 -12.63 -26.78 -16.19
C GLY A 104 -11.88 -26.52 -14.87
N ARG A 105 -10.55 -26.68 -14.86
CA ARG A 105 -9.73 -26.36 -13.68
C ARG A 105 -9.70 -24.86 -13.45
N LYS A 106 -10.10 -24.44 -12.25
CA LYS A 106 -10.11 -23.05 -11.79
C LYS A 106 -8.68 -22.49 -11.73
N VAL A 107 -8.54 -21.18 -11.95
CA VAL A 107 -7.23 -20.50 -11.96
C VAL A 107 -6.71 -20.21 -10.55
N VAL A 108 -5.39 -20.20 -10.41
CA VAL A 108 -4.70 -19.59 -9.27
C VAL A 108 -4.26 -18.19 -9.69
N VAL A 109 -4.62 -17.17 -8.92
CA VAL A 109 -4.29 -15.77 -9.22
C VAL A 109 -3.23 -15.29 -8.24
N ILE A 110 -2.16 -14.69 -8.76
CA ILE A 110 -1.02 -14.24 -7.95
C ILE A 110 -0.84 -12.72 -8.13
N PRO A 111 -1.60 -11.89 -7.41
CA PRO A 111 -1.36 -10.45 -7.39
C PRO A 111 -0.24 -10.06 -6.43
N HIS A 112 0.53 -9.03 -6.77
CA HIS A 112 1.58 -8.45 -5.92
C HIS A 112 1.29 -6.97 -5.63
N SER A 113 1.60 -6.53 -4.41
CA SER A 113 1.52 -5.12 -3.98
C SER A 113 0.16 -4.49 -4.31
N MET A 114 0.12 -3.30 -4.91
CA MET A 114 -1.11 -2.63 -5.36
C MET A 114 -1.99 -3.50 -6.28
N GLY A 115 -1.42 -4.46 -7.00
CA GLY A 115 -2.16 -5.45 -7.79
C GLY A 115 -3.14 -6.28 -6.96
N VAL A 116 -2.90 -6.43 -5.65
CA VAL A 116 -3.81 -7.09 -4.71
C VAL A 116 -5.11 -6.29 -4.56
N LEU A 117 -5.01 -4.97 -4.41
CA LEU A 117 -6.17 -4.07 -4.36
C LEU A 117 -6.91 -4.03 -5.69
N TYR A 118 -6.17 -4.05 -6.80
CA TYR A 118 -6.73 -4.11 -8.14
C TYR A 118 -7.51 -5.41 -8.38
N PHE A 119 -6.99 -6.55 -7.92
CA PHE A 119 -7.68 -7.82 -8.04
C PHE A 119 -8.89 -7.94 -7.10
N LEU A 120 -8.81 -7.35 -5.90
CA LEU A 120 -9.98 -7.21 -5.01
C LEU A 120 -11.11 -6.42 -5.69
N HIS A 121 -10.78 -5.31 -6.34
CA HIS A 121 -11.72 -4.55 -7.18
C HIS A 121 -12.28 -5.41 -8.32
N PHE A 122 -11.42 -6.14 -9.03
CA PHE A 122 -11.83 -7.01 -10.13
C PHE A 122 -12.83 -8.08 -9.69
N MET A 123 -12.60 -8.75 -8.55
CA MET A 123 -13.51 -9.78 -8.02
C MET A 123 -14.92 -9.23 -7.80
N LYS A 124 -15.06 -7.97 -7.38
CA LYS A 124 -16.39 -7.35 -7.24
C LYS A 124 -16.93 -6.79 -8.53
N TRP A 125 -16.08 -6.18 -9.34
CA TRP A 125 -16.44 -5.70 -10.66
C TRP A 125 -17.03 -6.84 -11.51
N VAL A 126 -16.41 -8.02 -11.53
CA VAL A 126 -16.85 -9.13 -12.37
C VAL A 126 -18.20 -9.71 -11.93
N GLU A 127 -18.50 -9.72 -10.63
CA GLU A 127 -19.80 -10.17 -10.10
C GLU A 127 -20.91 -9.14 -10.36
N ALA A 128 -20.57 -7.85 -10.37
CA ALA A 128 -21.53 -6.77 -10.49
C ALA A 128 -22.18 -6.71 -11.89
N PRO A 129 -23.48 -6.35 -11.98
CA PRO A 129 -24.17 -6.24 -13.26
C PRO A 129 -23.58 -5.18 -14.19
N ALA A 130 -23.65 -5.44 -15.50
CA ALA A 130 -23.38 -4.44 -16.53
C ALA A 130 -24.42 -3.30 -16.46
N PRO A 131 -24.08 -2.05 -16.84
CA PRO A 131 -22.81 -1.64 -17.46
C PRO A 131 -21.71 -1.24 -16.46
N MET A 132 -21.99 -1.22 -15.14
CA MET A 132 -20.99 -0.78 -14.15
C MET A 132 -19.95 -1.86 -13.85
N GLY A 133 -20.40 -3.12 -13.75
CA GLY A 133 -19.55 -4.29 -13.59
C GLY A 133 -19.45 -5.15 -14.85
N GLY A 134 -18.75 -6.27 -14.73
CA GLY A 134 -18.45 -7.21 -15.79
C GLY A 134 -19.56 -8.21 -16.10
N GLY A 135 -20.65 -8.24 -15.33
CA GLY A 135 -21.83 -9.07 -15.62
C GLY A 135 -21.56 -10.58 -15.62
N GLY A 136 -20.57 -11.05 -14.85
CA GLY A 136 -20.28 -12.48 -14.67
C GLY A 136 -21.25 -13.18 -13.71
N GLY A 137 -21.93 -12.40 -12.86
CA GLY A 137 -22.88 -12.90 -11.86
C GLY A 137 -22.21 -13.33 -10.54
N PRO A 138 -23.00 -13.59 -9.48
CA PRO A 138 -22.50 -13.77 -8.10
C PRO A 138 -21.68 -15.05 -7.89
N ASP A 139 -21.78 -16.04 -8.79
CA ASP A 139 -21.04 -17.30 -8.69
C ASP A 139 -19.78 -17.30 -9.57
N TRP A 140 -19.44 -16.18 -10.23
CA TRP A 140 -18.35 -16.15 -11.21
C TRP A 140 -17.01 -16.52 -10.57
N CYS A 141 -16.68 -15.91 -9.42
CA CYS A 141 -15.46 -16.22 -8.68
C CYS A 141 -15.42 -17.68 -8.25
N SER A 142 -16.54 -18.21 -7.73
CA SER A 142 -16.64 -19.62 -7.32
C SER A 142 -16.39 -20.60 -8.48
N LYS A 143 -16.85 -20.26 -9.69
CA LYS A 143 -16.68 -21.11 -10.88
C LYS A 143 -15.28 -21.06 -11.48
N HIS A 144 -14.57 -19.94 -11.34
CA HIS A 144 -13.33 -19.72 -12.09
C HIS A 144 -12.06 -19.62 -11.26
N ILE A 145 -12.14 -19.31 -9.96
CA ILE A 145 -10.96 -19.06 -9.11
C ILE A 145 -10.82 -20.18 -8.07
N LYS A 146 -9.64 -20.81 -8.03
CA LYS A 146 -9.25 -21.78 -7.00
C LYS A 146 -8.69 -21.05 -5.78
N ALA A 147 -7.73 -20.16 -6.03
CA ALA A 147 -7.00 -19.47 -4.98
C ALA A 147 -6.55 -18.08 -5.44
N VAL A 148 -6.49 -17.14 -4.49
CA VAL A 148 -5.85 -15.83 -4.65
C VAL A 148 -4.66 -15.75 -3.71
N VAL A 149 -3.46 -15.68 -4.27
CA VAL A 149 -2.19 -15.68 -3.55
C VAL A 149 -1.63 -14.26 -3.53
N ASN A 150 -2.06 -13.47 -2.55
CA ASN A 150 -1.70 -12.06 -2.45
C ASN A 150 -0.29 -11.92 -1.88
N ILE A 151 0.64 -11.37 -2.64
CA ILE A 151 2.02 -11.12 -2.20
C ILE A 151 2.17 -9.65 -1.79
N GLY A 152 2.47 -9.37 -0.53
CA GLY A 152 2.71 -8.01 -0.03
C GLY A 152 1.51 -7.07 -0.20
N GLY A 153 0.28 -7.55 -0.03
CA GLY A 153 -0.93 -6.78 -0.34
C GLY A 153 -1.22 -5.65 0.65
N PRO A 154 -1.25 -4.36 0.24
CA PRO A 154 -1.53 -3.25 1.15
C PRO A 154 -3.05 -3.07 1.36
N PHE A 155 -3.73 -4.06 1.95
CA PHE A 155 -5.20 -4.08 2.08
C PHE A 155 -5.76 -2.82 2.77
N LEU A 156 -5.06 -2.33 3.78
CA LEU A 156 -5.44 -1.15 4.57
C LEU A 156 -4.72 0.12 4.12
N GLY A 157 -3.95 0.09 3.04
CA GLY A 157 -3.09 1.19 2.59
C GLY A 157 -1.75 1.25 3.32
N VAL A 158 -0.89 2.20 2.93
CA VAL A 158 0.44 2.37 3.50
C VAL A 158 0.68 3.83 3.90
N PRO A 159 1.21 4.11 5.11
CA PRO A 159 1.61 5.47 5.49
C PRO A 159 2.61 6.10 4.51
N LYS A 160 3.43 5.28 3.85
CA LYS A 160 4.35 5.69 2.78
C LYS A 160 3.67 6.42 1.61
N ALA A 161 2.44 6.05 1.27
CA ALA A 161 1.68 6.75 0.22
C ALA A 161 1.43 8.21 0.61
N ILE A 162 1.22 8.47 1.91
CA ILE A 162 1.00 9.82 2.42
C ILE A 162 2.26 10.67 2.28
N ALA A 163 3.43 10.17 2.68
CA ALA A 163 4.68 10.89 2.48
C ALA A 163 4.95 11.19 0.99
N GLY A 164 4.66 10.23 0.11
CA GLY A 164 4.76 10.41 -1.34
C GLY A 164 3.83 11.51 -1.89
N LEU A 165 2.56 11.54 -1.47
CA LEU A 165 1.57 12.50 -1.94
C LEU A 165 1.71 13.88 -1.28
N PHE A 166 2.18 13.93 -0.04
CA PHE A 166 2.28 15.13 0.78
C PHE A 166 3.58 15.90 0.54
N SER A 167 4.75 15.25 0.57
CA SER A 167 6.04 15.92 0.40
C SER A 167 6.92 15.40 -0.74
N ALA A 168 6.50 14.33 -1.43
CA ALA A 168 7.30 13.63 -2.44
C ALA A 168 8.61 13.02 -1.91
N GLU A 169 8.70 12.78 -0.59
CA GLU A 169 9.88 12.24 0.10
C GLU A 169 9.75 10.74 0.45
N ALA A 170 8.90 9.99 -0.24
CA ALA A 170 8.85 8.53 -0.05
C ALA A 170 10.24 7.92 -0.32
N LYS A 171 10.78 7.12 0.61
CA LYS A 171 12.16 6.59 0.52
C LYS A 171 12.43 5.74 -0.73
N ASP A 172 11.40 5.32 -1.48
CA ASP A 172 11.53 4.55 -2.73
C ASP A 172 11.65 5.41 -3.99
N ILE A 173 12.59 6.35 -3.95
CA ILE A 173 13.11 7.05 -5.12
C ILE A 173 13.80 6.05 -6.12
N ALA A 174 13.91 4.76 -5.75
CA ALA A 174 14.45 3.69 -6.57
C ALA A 174 13.75 3.53 -7.94
N VAL A 175 12.43 3.69 -8.04
CA VAL A 175 11.70 3.55 -9.32
C VAL A 175 12.00 4.72 -10.26
N ALA A 176 12.00 5.96 -9.76
CA ALA A 176 12.38 7.14 -10.54
C ALA A 176 13.86 7.09 -10.96
N ARG A 177 14.74 6.63 -10.06
CA ARG A 177 16.17 6.43 -10.32
C ARG A 177 16.43 5.32 -11.34
N ALA A 178 15.63 4.25 -11.32
CA ALA A 178 15.75 3.14 -12.28
C ALA A 178 15.23 3.50 -13.69
N LEU A 179 14.15 4.28 -13.77
CA LEU A 179 13.55 4.69 -15.06
C LEU A 179 14.28 5.89 -15.70
N ALA A 180 14.89 6.76 -14.90
CA ALA A 180 15.66 7.91 -15.37
C ALA A 180 16.88 8.16 -14.45
N PRO A 181 18.01 7.46 -14.68
CA PRO A 181 19.21 7.57 -13.84
C PRO A 181 19.70 9.01 -13.65
N GLY A 182 19.67 9.84 -14.71
CA GLY A 182 20.07 11.24 -14.66
C GLY A 182 19.03 12.21 -14.06
N PHE A 183 17.89 11.74 -13.56
CA PHE A 183 16.83 12.58 -13.00
C PHE A 183 17.20 13.12 -11.60
N LEU A 184 18.05 12.40 -10.86
CA LEU A 184 18.45 12.74 -9.49
C LEU A 184 19.93 13.08 -9.34
N ASP A 185 20.78 12.66 -10.30
CA ASP A 185 22.23 12.91 -10.29
C ASP A 185 22.60 14.35 -10.69
N ASN A 186 21.61 15.18 -11.04
CA ASN A 186 21.81 16.61 -11.30
C ASN A 186 21.66 17.41 -9.99
N ASP A 187 22.73 17.43 -9.18
CA ASP A 187 22.86 18.16 -7.91
C ASP A 187 22.63 19.68 -7.98
N ILE A 188 22.40 20.23 -9.18
CA ILE A 188 22.18 21.67 -9.40
C ILE A 188 20.67 22.05 -9.27
N PHE A 189 19.74 21.07 -9.27
CA PHE A 189 18.28 21.34 -9.30
C PHE A 189 17.41 20.51 -8.32
N GLN A 190 17.96 19.99 -7.21
CA GLN A 190 17.23 19.14 -6.25
C GLN A 190 15.83 19.67 -5.83
N PHE A 191 15.65 21.00 -5.69
CA PHE A 191 14.37 21.58 -5.29
C PHE A 191 13.28 21.55 -6.37
N GLN A 192 13.63 21.77 -7.64
CA GLN A 192 12.67 21.77 -8.75
C GLN A 192 12.31 20.35 -9.17
N THR A 193 13.25 19.41 -9.05
CA THR A 193 13.04 17.99 -9.35
C THR A 193 11.89 17.41 -8.52
N LEU A 194 11.86 17.66 -7.20
CA LEU A 194 10.79 17.16 -6.33
C LEU A 194 9.42 17.77 -6.67
N GLN A 195 9.36 19.02 -7.12
CA GLN A 195 8.11 19.66 -7.53
C GLN A 195 7.55 19.02 -8.81
N HIS A 196 8.41 18.72 -9.79
CA HIS A 196 8.00 17.97 -10.99
C HIS A 196 7.53 16.55 -10.66
N VAL A 197 8.26 15.85 -9.77
CA VAL A 197 7.86 14.52 -9.29
C VAL A 197 6.50 14.58 -8.62
N MET A 198 6.30 15.52 -7.70
CA MET A 198 5.04 15.70 -7.00
C MET A 198 3.90 15.96 -7.97
N ARG A 199 4.08 16.89 -8.93
CA ARG A 199 3.05 17.20 -9.92
C ARG A 199 2.66 15.97 -10.74
N MET A 200 3.63 15.17 -11.17
CA MET A 200 3.38 13.94 -11.91
C MET A 200 2.74 12.86 -11.05
N SER A 201 3.31 12.56 -9.88
CA SER A 201 2.82 11.48 -9.01
C SER A 201 1.41 11.74 -8.50
N ARG A 202 1.04 13.01 -8.25
CA ARG A 202 -0.33 13.43 -7.91
C ARG A 202 -1.32 13.28 -9.06
N THR A 203 -0.88 12.98 -10.28
CA THR A 203 -1.77 12.60 -11.39
C THR A 203 -1.99 11.09 -11.48
N TRP A 204 -1.16 10.26 -10.84
CA TRP A 204 -1.29 8.80 -10.86
C TRP A 204 -2.37 8.34 -9.90
N ASP A 205 -3.61 8.31 -10.39
CA ASP A 205 -4.77 8.11 -9.55
C ASP A 205 -4.79 6.79 -8.78
N SER A 206 -4.18 5.73 -9.32
CA SER A 206 -4.02 4.44 -8.62
C SER A 206 -3.32 4.56 -7.26
N THR A 207 -2.38 5.49 -7.11
CA THR A 207 -1.60 5.65 -5.87
C THR A 207 -2.49 6.03 -4.69
N MET A 208 -3.60 6.71 -4.99
CA MET A 208 -4.62 7.05 -4.00
C MET A 208 -5.40 5.83 -3.50
N SER A 209 -5.31 4.66 -4.16
CA SER A 209 -5.87 3.42 -3.62
C SER A 209 -5.14 2.96 -2.37
N MET A 210 -3.89 3.41 -2.16
CA MET A 210 -3.01 3.00 -1.08
C MET A 210 -2.98 3.99 0.10
N ILE A 211 -3.83 5.01 0.11
CA ILE A 211 -4.03 5.87 1.29
C ILE A 211 -4.59 5.01 2.45
N PRO A 212 -4.10 5.18 3.69
CA PRO A 212 -4.58 4.46 4.87
C PRO A 212 -6.11 4.45 5.00
N ARG A 213 -6.66 3.25 5.22
CA ARG A 213 -8.10 2.99 5.30
C ARG A 213 -8.53 2.56 6.69
N GLY A 214 -9.78 2.84 7.01
CA GLY A 214 -10.40 2.48 8.28
C GLY A 214 -10.08 3.42 9.42
N GLY A 215 -9.42 4.55 9.12
CA GLY A 215 -9.33 5.66 10.05
C GLY A 215 -8.64 5.34 11.37
N ASN A 216 -9.06 6.04 12.41
CA ASN A 216 -8.52 5.83 13.77
C ASN A 216 -8.86 4.43 14.30
N THR A 217 -9.94 3.79 13.85
CA THR A 217 -10.31 2.43 14.25
C THR A 217 -9.22 1.42 13.91
N ILE A 218 -8.61 1.55 12.74
CA ILE A 218 -7.56 0.63 12.26
C ILE A 218 -6.17 1.12 12.66
N TRP A 219 -5.86 2.39 12.41
CA TRP A 219 -4.48 2.89 12.52
C TRP A 219 -4.14 3.53 13.87
N GLY A 220 -5.09 3.61 14.80
CA GLY A 220 -4.90 4.24 16.09
C GLY A 220 -5.23 5.73 16.09
N GLY A 221 -5.37 6.27 17.30
CA GLY A 221 -5.64 7.68 17.56
C GLY A 221 -4.41 8.45 18.06
N LEU A 222 -4.64 9.55 18.78
CA LEU A 222 -3.53 10.35 19.34
C LEU A 222 -2.73 9.60 20.41
N ASP A 223 -3.39 8.71 21.16
CA ASP A 223 -2.84 8.09 22.38
C ASP A 223 -2.85 6.56 22.35
N TRP A 224 -3.17 5.97 21.20
CA TRP A 224 -3.19 4.51 21.06
C TRP A 224 -2.89 4.09 19.63
N SER A 225 -2.34 2.89 19.47
CA SER A 225 -2.18 2.22 18.19
C SER A 225 -2.14 0.70 18.39
N PRO A 226 -2.57 -0.11 17.41
CA PRO A 226 -2.52 -1.58 17.52
C PRO A 226 -1.12 -2.11 17.84
N GLU A 227 -0.10 -1.45 17.31
CA GLU A 227 1.31 -1.82 17.44
C GLU A 227 1.98 -1.32 18.73
N GLU A 228 1.20 -0.86 19.72
CA GLU A 228 1.74 -0.39 21.00
C GLU A 228 2.57 -1.49 21.70
N GLY A 229 3.72 -1.11 22.28
CA GLY A 229 4.68 -2.05 22.85
C GLY A 229 5.52 -2.82 21.81
N ASN A 230 5.48 -2.41 20.54
CA ASN A 230 6.44 -2.90 19.55
C ASN A 230 7.85 -2.37 19.88
N SER A 231 8.78 -3.28 20.18
CA SER A 231 10.16 -2.96 20.50
C SER A 231 11.04 -2.98 19.24
N CYS A 232 11.83 -1.94 19.04
CA CYS A 232 12.76 -1.78 17.91
C CYS A 232 14.01 -2.65 18.00
N ALA A 233 14.14 -3.42 19.09
CA ALA A 233 15.36 -4.13 19.42
C ALA A 233 15.79 -5.01 18.24
N LYS A 234 16.97 -4.71 17.72
CA LYS A 234 17.66 -5.48 16.68
C LYS A 234 17.59 -6.96 17.07
N LYS A 235 16.89 -7.78 16.29
CA LYS A 235 17.14 -9.23 16.28
C LYS A 235 18.50 -9.45 15.62
N GLY A 236 19.58 -9.18 16.35
CA GLY A 236 20.95 -9.33 15.88
C GLY A 236 21.90 -9.60 17.03
N GLU A 237 22.58 -10.74 16.94
CA GLU A 237 23.69 -11.22 17.78
C GLU A 237 23.32 -11.80 19.16
N LYS A 238 22.89 -13.07 19.17
CA LYS A 238 23.41 -13.99 20.20
C LYS A 238 24.92 -14.15 19.95
N LYS A 239 25.73 -13.24 20.49
CA LYS A 239 27.13 -13.54 20.74
C LYS A 239 27.17 -14.63 21.80
N ASN A 240 27.77 -15.76 21.45
CA ASN A 240 28.17 -16.78 22.41
C ASN A 240 29.16 -16.16 23.39
N GLU A 241 28.66 -15.66 24.51
CA GLU A 241 29.46 -15.57 25.73
C GLU A 241 28.86 -16.53 26.74
N THR A 242 29.50 -17.69 26.83
CA THR A 242 29.46 -18.53 28.02
C THR A 242 29.80 -17.69 29.23
N GLN A 243 28.83 -17.46 30.12
CA GLN A 243 29.08 -17.34 31.55
C GLN A 243 27.84 -17.75 32.34
N ILE A 244 28.05 -18.74 33.19
CA ILE A 244 27.13 -19.23 34.21
C ILE A 244 27.08 -18.19 35.32
N ALA A 245 25.89 -17.70 35.70
CA ALA A 245 25.46 -17.52 37.09
C ALA A 245 24.03 -16.97 37.22
N ASP A 246 23.27 -17.69 38.04
CA ASP A 246 22.25 -17.26 39.00
C ASP A 246 20.87 -16.74 38.55
N GLN A 247 19.92 -17.66 38.69
CA GLN A 247 18.53 -17.40 39.00
C GLN A 247 18.42 -16.67 40.34
N ALA A 248 18.19 -15.36 40.33
CA ALA A 248 17.56 -14.65 41.43
C ALA A 248 16.99 -13.30 40.96
N GLY A 249 15.66 -13.21 40.93
CA GLY A 249 14.87 -11.98 41.13
C GLY A 249 15.15 -10.75 40.25
N SER A 250 14.30 -10.52 39.24
CA SER A 250 13.97 -9.15 38.82
C SER A 250 12.48 -9.00 38.53
N GLU A 251 11.66 -9.30 39.53
CA GLU A 251 10.39 -8.58 39.67
C GLU A 251 10.72 -7.15 40.14
N TYR A 252 10.12 -6.15 39.50
CA TYR A 252 10.22 -4.71 39.76
C TYR A 252 11.47 -3.96 39.27
N ALA A 253 11.49 -3.70 37.96
CA ALA A 253 11.80 -2.37 37.41
C ALA A 253 11.20 -2.24 35.99
N VAL A 254 9.86 -2.16 35.89
CA VAL A 254 9.24 -1.63 34.67
C VAL A 254 9.47 -0.12 34.68
N CYS A 255 10.67 0.31 34.27
CA CYS A 255 10.77 1.64 33.68
C CYS A 255 9.79 1.64 32.52
N LYS A 256 8.76 2.49 32.57
CA LYS A 256 7.83 2.72 31.45
C LYS A 256 8.69 3.01 30.22
N ALA A 257 8.90 2.00 29.38
CA ALA A 257 9.56 2.20 28.11
C ALA A 257 8.73 3.24 27.37
N LYS A 258 9.39 4.32 26.92
CA LYS A 258 8.75 5.39 26.16
C LYS A 258 8.15 4.73 24.91
N SER A 259 6.82 4.68 24.81
CA SER A 259 6.13 4.10 23.66
C SER A 259 5.95 5.17 22.59
N ALA A 260 6.16 4.80 21.32
CA ALA A 260 5.89 5.69 20.20
C ALA A 260 4.39 5.82 19.97
N ASN A 261 3.91 7.03 19.68
CA ASN A 261 2.52 7.31 19.36
C ASN A 261 2.23 7.05 17.87
N TYR A 262 2.25 5.78 17.43
CA TYR A 262 2.14 5.44 16.00
C TYR A 262 0.82 5.88 15.35
N GLY A 263 -0.27 6.08 16.12
CA GLY A 263 -1.52 6.60 15.58
C GLY A 263 -1.42 8.06 15.06
N ARG A 264 -0.39 8.80 15.47
CA ARG A 264 -0.03 10.12 14.93
C ARG A 264 0.81 9.98 13.66
N ILE A 265 0.16 9.66 12.53
CA ILE A 265 0.86 9.39 11.25
C ILE A 265 1.73 10.57 10.79
N ILE A 266 1.28 11.82 10.99
CA ILE A 266 2.11 13.02 10.78
C ILE A 266 2.13 13.83 12.07
N SER A 267 3.32 14.22 12.52
CA SER A 267 3.52 15.18 13.62
C SER A 267 4.46 16.29 13.19
N PHE A 268 4.08 17.55 13.39
CA PHE A 268 4.92 18.72 13.11
C PHE A 268 5.80 19.03 14.33
N GLY A 269 7.04 18.53 14.33
CA GLY A 269 7.98 18.62 15.45
C GLY A 269 8.10 17.34 16.27
N LYS A 270 9.33 17.02 16.71
CA LYS A 270 9.59 15.85 17.56
C LYS A 270 8.99 16.01 18.96
N ASP A 271 9.05 17.22 19.50
CA ASP A 271 8.40 17.62 20.75
C ASP A 271 6.90 17.33 20.71
N VAL A 272 6.23 17.64 19.59
CA VAL A 272 4.81 17.35 19.37
C VAL A 272 4.55 15.85 19.24
N ALA A 273 5.41 15.10 18.55
CA ALA A 273 5.27 13.65 18.39
C ALA A 273 5.30 12.92 19.73
N GLU A 274 6.08 13.42 20.68
CA GLU A 274 6.31 12.82 22.00
C GLU A 274 5.44 13.41 23.12
N ALA A 275 4.86 14.60 22.93
CA ALA A 275 4.04 15.26 23.94
C ALA A 275 2.78 14.45 24.30
N PRO A 276 2.31 14.51 25.56
CA PRO A 276 0.97 14.06 25.92
C PRO A 276 -0.08 14.74 25.05
N SER A 277 -1.15 14.04 24.65
CA SER A 277 -2.19 14.64 23.80
C SER A 277 -2.87 15.86 24.41
N SER A 278 -2.95 15.92 25.75
CA SER A 278 -3.47 17.08 26.49
C SER A 278 -2.71 18.38 26.23
N ASP A 279 -1.45 18.27 25.86
CA ASP A 279 -0.52 19.41 25.72
C ASP A 279 -0.42 19.88 24.26
N ILE A 280 -1.07 19.17 23.34
CA ILE A 280 -1.05 19.47 21.91
C ILE A 280 -2.26 20.33 21.56
N GLU A 281 -2.04 21.64 21.47
CA GLU A 281 -3.05 22.56 20.94
C GLU A 281 -3.16 22.38 19.42
N ARG A 282 -4.34 21.96 18.94
CA ARG A 282 -4.61 21.72 17.52
C ARG A 282 -5.57 22.77 16.99
N ILE A 283 -5.09 23.62 16.10
CA ILE A 283 -5.92 24.65 15.45
C ILE A 283 -6.47 24.06 14.14
N ASP A 284 -7.80 23.99 13.99
CA ASP A 284 -8.42 23.39 12.81
C ASP A 284 -8.08 24.18 11.52
N PHE A 285 -7.51 23.48 10.55
CA PHE A 285 -7.11 24.05 9.27
C PHE A 285 -8.23 24.05 8.23
N ARG A 286 -9.32 23.29 8.42
CA ARG A 286 -10.38 23.12 7.40
C ARG A 286 -11.08 24.44 7.05
N GLY A 287 -11.16 25.37 8.00
CA GLY A 287 -11.71 26.71 7.80
C GLY A 287 -10.68 27.78 7.41
N ALA A 288 -9.40 27.43 7.26
CA ALA A 288 -8.35 28.39 6.98
C ALA A 288 -8.50 28.97 5.56
N ILE A 289 -8.48 30.31 5.48
CA ILE A 289 -8.53 31.01 4.20
C ILE A 289 -7.17 30.84 3.51
N LYS A 290 -7.17 30.17 2.37
CA LYS A 290 -6.00 30.09 1.48
C LYS A 290 -5.73 31.48 0.91
N GLY A 291 -4.49 31.93 1.04
CA GLY A 291 -4.07 33.25 0.56
C GLY A 291 -3.40 33.13 -0.81
N HIS A 292 -3.50 34.17 -1.63
CA HIS A 292 -2.65 34.27 -2.82
C HIS A 292 -1.22 34.58 -2.37
N SER A 293 -0.29 33.63 -2.56
CA SER A 293 1.13 33.97 -2.55
C SER A 293 1.40 34.88 -3.75
N ALA A 294 1.75 36.13 -3.50
CA ALA A 294 2.43 36.95 -4.49
C ALA A 294 3.83 36.34 -4.70
N ALA A 295 3.90 35.29 -5.52
CA ALA A 295 5.18 34.70 -5.86
C ALA A 295 6.03 35.80 -6.51
N ASN A 296 7.11 36.16 -5.83
CA ASN A 296 8.11 37.06 -6.38
C ASN A 296 8.55 36.46 -7.74
N THR A 297 8.75 37.30 -8.77
CA THR A 297 9.05 36.92 -10.16
C THR A 297 10.32 36.05 -10.36
N THR A 298 10.92 35.59 -9.28
CA THR A 298 12.13 34.77 -9.12
C THR A 298 11.86 33.27 -8.89
N CYS A 299 10.66 32.83 -8.45
CA CYS A 299 10.33 31.39 -8.36
C CYS A 299 9.89 30.85 -9.74
N ARG A 300 10.81 30.62 -10.69
CA ARG A 300 10.46 30.74 -12.12
C ARG A 300 9.86 29.57 -12.91
N ASP A 301 9.79 28.31 -12.48
CA ASP A 301 9.46 27.26 -13.48
C ASP A 301 8.37 26.22 -13.13
N VAL A 302 8.02 25.97 -11.85
CA VAL A 302 7.03 24.92 -11.50
C VAL A 302 5.99 25.40 -10.49
N TRP A 303 4.76 25.60 -10.98
CA TRP A 303 3.60 25.91 -10.14
C TRP A 303 2.96 24.62 -9.60
N THR A 304 2.68 24.61 -8.30
CA THR A 304 2.00 23.52 -7.57
C THR A 304 0.89 24.08 -6.70
N GLU A 305 -0.04 23.26 -6.24
CA GLU A 305 -1.16 23.69 -5.38
C GLU A 305 -0.71 24.32 -4.06
N TYR A 306 0.53 24.04 -3.62
CA TYR A 306 1.11 24.70 -2.45
C TYR A 306 1.34 26.20 -2.65
N HIS A 307 1.61 26.63 -3.88
CA HIS A 307 1.74 28.04 -4.21
C HIS A 307 0.37 28.75 -4.14
N ASP A 308 -0.71 28.07 -4.56
CA ASP A 308 -2.09 28.56 -4.47
C ASP A 308 -2.61 28.61 -3.02
N MET A 309 -2.11 27.72 -2.16
CA MET A 309 -2.50 27.64 -0.75
C MET A 309 -1.98 28.82 0.07
N GLY A 310 -0.78 29.30 -0.29
CA GLY A 310 -0.10 30.42 0.34
C GLY A 310 0.32 30.21 1.80
N PHE A 311 1.05 31.19 2.34
CA PHE A 311 1.65 31.08 3.68
C PHE A 311 0.62 30.85 4.79
N ALA A 312 -0.55 31.49 4.71
CA ALA A 312 -1.61 31.31 5.70
C ALA A 312 -2.11 29.85 5.75
N GLY A 313 -2.30 29.22 4.58
CA GLY A 313 -2.69 27.81 4.50
C GLY A 313 -1.56 26.87 4.93
N ILE A 314 -0.31 27.17 4.58
CA ILE A 314 0.88 26.41 5.04
C ILE A 314 0.98 26.43 6.56
N LYS A 315 0.82 27.61 7.16
CA LYS A 315 0.82 27.77 8.61
C LYS A 315 -0.34 27.01 9.24
N ALA A 316 -1.55 27.11 8.70
CA ALA A 316 -2.71 26.39 9.23
C ALA A 316 -2.48 24.87 9.27
N VAL A 317 -1.90 24.29 8.21
CA VAL A 317 -1.55 22.86 8.17
C VAL A 317 -0.53 22.51 9.26
N ALA A 318 0.50 23.33 9.47
CA ALA A 318 1.50 23.07 10.50
C ALA A 318 0.97 23.27 11.94
N GLU A 319 0.05 24.22 12.15
CA GLU A 319 -0.56 24.52 13.47
C GLU A 319 -1.65 23.51 13.88
N TYR A 320 -2.10 22.64 12.98
CA TYR A 320 -2.89 21.47 13.39
C TYR A 320 -2.07 20.43 14.16
N LYS A 321 -0.72 20.55 14.11
CA LYS A 321 0.30 19.78 14.83
C LYS A 321 0.35 18.28 14.52
N THR A 322 -0.76 17.55 14.67
CA THR A 322 -0.80 16.09 14.54
C THR A 322 -1.98 15.63 13.70
N TYR A 323 -1.69 14.71 12.77
CA TYR A 323 -2.67 14.08 11.89
C TYR A 323 -2.72 12.58 12.15
N THR A 324 -3.91 12.10 12.45
CA THR A 324 -4.25 10.68 12.48
C THR A 324 -4.85 10.26 11.13
N ALA A 325 -5.06 8.95 10.92
CA ALA A 325 -5.63 8.42 9.69
C ALA A 325 -6.95 9.09 9.26
N ASP A 326 -7.84 9.45 10.19
CA ASP A 326 -9.08 10.18 9.89
C ASP A 326 -8.81 11.55 9.26
N SER A 327 -7.89 12.32 9.86
CA SER A 327 -7.60 13.69 9.42
C SER A 327 -6.70 13.79 8.20
N LEU A 328 -6.03 12.69 7.80
CA LEU A 328 -5.15 12.70 6.63
C LEU A 328 -5.90 12.88 5.32
N VAL A 329 -7.09 12.32 5.21
CA VAL A 329 -7.92 12.49 4.02
C VAL A 329 -8.30 13.97 3.89
N ASP A 330 -8.69 14.63 4.98
CA ASP A 330 -8.99 16.07 5.00
C ASP A 330 -7.75 16.91 4.67
N LEU A 331 -6.59 16.54 5.19
CA LEU A 331 -5.32 17.18 4.86
C LEU A 331 -5.08 17.16 3.35
N LEU A 332 -5.20 15.99 2.72
CA LEU A 332 -5.00 15.85 1.28
C LEU A 332 -6.05 16.63 0.46
N HIS A 333 -7.31 16.69 0.90
CA HIS A 333 -8.32 17.54 0.27
C HIS A 333 -7.92 19.02 0.34
N PHE A 334 -7.34 19.44 1.46
CA PHE A 334 -6.88 20.81 1.62
C PHE A 334 -5.64 21.10 0.78
N VAL A 335 -4.64 20.23 0.73
CA VAL A 335 -3.37 20.52 0.03
C VAL A 335 -3.34 20.17 -1.45
N ALA A 336 -4.22 19.27 -1.90
CA ALA A 336 -4.24 18.75 -3.27
C ALA A 336 -5.69 18.48 -3.73
N PRO A 337 -6.55 19.51 -3.81
CA PRO A 337 -7.98 19.34 -4.04
C PRO A 337 -8.32 18.68 -5.39
N LYS A 338 -7.58 18.99 -6.46
CA LYS A 338 -7.81 18.39 -7.79
C LYS A 338 -7.50 16.90 -7.80
N MET A 339 -6.38 16.52 -7.20
CA MET A 339 -6.00 15.12 -7.00
C MET A 339 -7.09 14.37 -6.21
N MET A 340 -7.51 14.92 -5.07
CA MET A 340 -8.53 14.27 -4.24
C MET A 340 -9.92 14.23 -4.90
N ALA A 341 -10.27 15.21 -5.74
CA ALA A 341 -11.51 15.17 -6.52
C ALA A 341 -11.54 13.95 -7.46
N ARG A 342 -10.43 13.64 -8.14
CA ARG A 342 -10.31 12.42 -8.95
C ARG A 342 -10.25 11.16 -8.07
N GLY A 343 -9.42 11.17 -7.03
CA GLY A 343 -9.25 10.04 -6.12
C GLY A 343 -10.56 9.59 -5.47
N THR A 344 -11.33 10.51 -4.89
CA THR A 344 -12.59 10.22 -4.18
C THR A 344 -13.74 9.80 -5.10
N ALA A 345 -13.63 10.05 -6.42
CA ALA A 345 -14.53 9.47 -7.41
C ALA A 345 -14.31 7.95 -7.58
N HIS A 346 -13.09 7.47 -7.32
CA HIS A 346 -12.68 6.08 -7.59
C HIS A 346 -12.31 5.26 -6.36
N PHE A 347 -12.05 5.89 -5.21
CA PHE A 347 -11.59 5.21 -4.01
C PHE A 347 -12.28 5.74 -2.76
N SER A 348 -12.31 4.89 -1.74
CA SER A 348 -12.83 5.19 -0.42
C SER A 348 -11.88 4.70 0.67
N TYR A 349 -11.96 5.34 1.83
CA TYR A 349 -11.00 5.16 2.94
C TYR A 349 -11.68 4.82 4.27
N GLY A 350 -13.01 4.69 4.27
CA GLY A 350 -13.80 4.50 5.48
C GLY A 350 -13.92 3.03 5.91
N VAL A 351 -14.80 2.83 6.89
CA VAL A 351 -15.35 1.54 7.30
C VAL A 351 -16.84 1.57 7.05
N ALA A 352 -17.42 0.50 6.51
CA ALA A 352 -18.86 0.46 6.33
C ALA A 352 -19.60 0.33 7.65
N ASP A 353 -20.63 1.14 7.90
CA ASP A 353 -21.52 0.87 9.04
C ASP A 353 -22.41 -0.35 8.73
N ASN A 354 -23.04 -0.33 7.56
CA ASN A 354 -23.89 -1.40 7.05
C ASN A 354 -23.54 -1.73 5.59
N LEU A 355 -22.99 -2.92 5.35
CA LEU A 355 -22.59 -3.37 4.00
C LEU A 355 -23.76 -3.60 3.04
N ASP A 356 -25.01 -3.63 3.52
CA ASP A 356 -26.21 -3.70 2.67
C ASP A 356 -26.64 -2.35 2.09
N ASP A 357 -26.03 -1.25 2.53
CA ASP A 357 -26.30 0.08 1.96
C ASP A 357 -26.04 0.06 0.43
N PRO A 358 -27.02 0.43 -0.40
CA PRO A 358 -26.89 0.46 -1.85
C PRO A 358 -25.68 1.22 -2.38
N LYS A 359 -25.13 2.19 -1.62
CA LYS A 359 -23.94 2.93 -2.03
C LYS A 359 -22.73 2.04 -2.28
N TYR A 360 -22.58 0.93 -1.54
CA TYR A 360 -21.47 -0.02 -1.68
C TYR A 360 -21.53 -0.82 -2.99
N LYS A 361 -22.61 -0.70 -3.76
CA LYS A 361 -22.68 -1.20 -5.14
C LYS A 361 -21.91 -0.34 -6.15
N HIS A 362 -21.39 0.81 -5.75
CA HIS A 362 -20.58 1.67 -6.62
C HIS A 362 -19.11 1.24 -6.63
N TYR A 363 -18.45 1.30 -7.79
CA TYR A 363 -17.07 0.81 -7.98
C TYR A 363 -16.03 1.46 -7.07
N LYS A 364 -16.32 2.66 -6.56
CA LYS A 364 -15.41 3.39 -5.65
C LYS A 364 -15.07 2.63 -4.36
N TYR A 365 -15.96 1.71 -3.95
CA TYR A 365 -15.83 0.96 -2.70
C TYR A 365 -15.18 -0.42 -2.89
N TRP A 366 -15.12 -0.93 -4.12
CA TRP A 366 -14.79 -2.33 -4.39
C TRP A 366 -13.34 -2.71 -4.11
N SER A 367 -12.44 -1.74 -4.08
CA SER A 367 -11.05 -1.97 -3.68
C SER A 367 -10.83 -1.85 -2.17
N ASN A 368 -11.79 -1.34 -1.39
CA ASN A 368 -11.69 -1.19 0.06
C ASN A 368 -12.23 -2.44 0.77
N PRO A 369 -11.37 -3.27 1.40
CA PRO A 369 -11.80 -4.51 2.08
C PRO A 369 -12.66 -4.26 3.32
N LEU A 370 -12.75 -3.01 3.81
CA LEU A 370 -13.61 -2.58 4.93
C LEU A 370 -14.97 -2.04 4.47
N GLU A 371 -15.21 -1.96 3.17
CA GLU A 371 -16.46 -1.47 2.56
C GLU A 371 -16.97 -2.39 1.45
N THR A 372 -16.40 -3.59 1.33
CA THR A 372 -16.83 -4.60 0.37
C THR A 372 -16.81 -5.99 1.00
N ARG A 373 -17.72 -6.86 0.53
CA ARG A 373 -17.78 -8.27 0.93
C ARG A 373 -16.78 -9.09 0.10
N LEU A 374 -16.38 -10.26 0.55
CA LEU A 374 -15.77 -11.25 -0.34
C LEU A 374 -16.83 -11.89 -1.26
N PRO A 375 -16.43 -12.50 -2.39
CA PRO A 375 -17.35 -13.19 -3.29
C PRO A 375 -18.02 -14.41 -2.63
N ASN A 376 -19.14 -14.88 -3.18
CA ASN A 376 -19.76 -16.13 -2.73
C ASN A 376 -19.01 -17.35 -3.29
N ALA A 377 -17.90 -17.72 -2.65
CA ALA A 377 -16.99 -18.75 -3.17
C ALA A 377 -16.39 -19.62 -2.05
N PRO A 378 -17.18 -20.47 -1.35
CA PRO A 378 -16.72 -21.20 -0.17
C PRO A 378 -15.54 -22.17 -0.44
N ASP A 379 -15.40 -22.67 -1.67
CA ASP A 379 -14.30 -23.56 -2.06
C ASP A 379 -13.01 -22.81 -2.46
N MET A 380 -13.08 -21.48 -2.61
CA MET A 380 -11.93 -20.64 -2.91
C MET A 380 -11.08 -20.45 -1.65
N GLU A 381 -9.77 -20.26 -1.85
CA GLU A 381 -8.82 -19.94 -0.78
C GLU A 381 -8.17 -18.58 -1.03
N ILE A 382 -7.94 -17.81 0.02
CA ILE A 382 -7.21 -16.54 -0.03
C ILE A 382 -5.98 -16.66 0.84
N TYR A 383 -4.83 -16.32 0.29
CA TYR A 383 -3.56 -16.32 1.00
C TYR A 383 -3.02 -14.89 1.07
N SER A 384 -2.52 -14.50 2.24
CA SER A 384 -1.70 -13.30 2.44
C SER A 384 -0.26 -13.73 2.69
N LEU A 385 0.58 -13.60 1.67
CA LEU A 385 2.00 -13.90 1.69
C LEU A 385 2.77 -12.58 1.81
N TYR A 386 3.54 -12.36 2.87
CA TYR A 386 4.29 -11.11 3.02
C TYR A 386 5.54 -11.28 3.89
N GLY A 387 6.47 -10.35 3.72
CA GLY A 387 7.71 -10.35 4.47
C GLY A 387 7.54 -9.72 5.85
N VAL A 388 8.39 -10.15 6.79
CA VAL A 388 8.43 -9.63 8.16
C VAL A 388 9.88 -9.49 8.63
N GLY A 389 10.09 -8.72 9.69
CA GLY A 389 11.40 -8.46 10.29
C GLY A 389 12.13 -7.27 9.69
N LEU A 390 11.49 -6.46 8.83
CA LEU A 390 12.06 -5.25 8.26
C LEU A 390 11.42 -3.98 8.84
N PRO A 391 12.21 -2.96 9.22
CA PRO A 391 11.69 -1.65 9.59
C PRO A 391 10.87 -1.06 8.44
N THR A 392 9.59 -0.82 8.70
CA THR A 392 8.61 -0.37 7.70
C THR A 392 7.93 0.91 8.13
N GLU A 393 7.81 1.87 7.22
CA GLU A 393 7.36 3.24 7.53
C GLU A 393 5.94 3.27 8.10
N ARG A 394 5.76 3.89 9.28
CA ARG A 394 4.50 3.93 10.02
C ARG A 394 3.97 5.33 10.30
N ALA A 395 4.86 6.26 10.64
CA ALA A 395 4.54 7.64 10.96
C ALA A 395 5.76 8.54 10.73
N TYR A 396 5.54 9.85 10.69
CA TYR A 396 6.54 10.83 10.25
C TYR A 396 6.57 12.07 11.14
N VAL A 397 7.78 12.54 11.43
CA VAL A 397 8.03 13.85 12.01
C VAL A 397 8.33 14.83 10.88
N TYR A 398 7.52 15.87 10.75
CA TYR A 398 7.64 16.90 9.74
C TYR A 398 8.10 18.22 10.34
N LYS A 399 8.75 19.03 9.50
CA LYS A 399 9.04 20.44 9.74
C LYS A 399 8.69 21.28 8.52
N LEU A 400 8.55 22.59 8.76
CA LEU A 400 8.39 23.55 7.67
C LEU A 400 9.73 23.77 6.95
N SER A 401 9.68 23.83 5.62
CA SER A 401 10.84 24.18 4.82
C SER A 401 11.19 25.66 4.98
N PRO A 402 12.48 26.00 5.14
CA PRO A 402 12.92 27.41 5.13
C PRO A 402 12.61 28.15 3.81
N HIS A 403 12.36 27.41 2.73
CA HIS A 403 12.06 27.93 1.40
C HIS A 403 10.61 27.61 0.97
N ALA A 404 9.67 27.67 1.92
CA ALA A 404 8.25 27.38 1.70
C ALA A 404 7.57 28.26 0.62
N GLU A 405 8.21 29.37 0.21
CA GLU A 405 7.71 30.28 -0.83
C GLU A 405 7.94 29.79 -2.26
N CYS A 406 9.03 29.05 -2.52
CA CYS A 406 9.39 28.57 -3.87
C CYS A 406 9.50 27.03 -3.96
N SER A 407 9.23 26.28 -2.89
CA SER A 407 9.40 24.83 -2.84
C SER A 407 8.26 24.14 -2.08
N ILE A 408 8.25 22.80 -2.06
CA ILE A 408 7.34 22.02 -1.22
C ILE A 408 7.54 22.45 0.25
N PRO A 409 6.50 22.96 0.93
CA PRO A 409 6.66 23.64 2.22
C PRO A 409 6.82 22.68 3.39
N PHE A 410 6.51 21.39 3.21
CA PHE A 410 6.56 20.37 4.24
C PHE A 410 7.69 19.39 3.94
N LYS A 411 8.55 19.14 4.91
CA LYS A 411 9.67 18.20 4.79
C LYS A 411 9.76 17.29 6.00
N ILE A 412 10.12 16.02 5.79
CA ILE A 412 10.45 15.10 6.87
C ILE A 412 11.66 15.66 7.62
N ASP A 413 11.58 15.72 8.94
CA ASP A 413 12.68 16.16 9.78
C ASP A 413 13.69 15.06 9.99
N THR A 414 14.64 14.94 9.07
CA THR A 414 15.73 13.95 9.13
C THR A 414 16.66 14.11 10.33
N SER A 415 16.52 15.16 11.14
CA SER A 415 17.28 15.32 12.39
C SER A 415 16.57 14.75 13.62
N ALA A 416 15.33 14.28 13.46
CA ALA A 416 14.57 13.66 14.52
C ALA A 416 14.88 12.16 14.58
N ASP A 417 15.65 11.76 15.59
CA ASP A 417 16.03 10.38 15.89
C ASP A 417 15.74 10.03 17.35
N ASP A 418 15.28 8.81 17.61
CA ASP A 418 15.11 8.23 18.95
C ASP A 418 15.08 6.69 18.84
N GLU A 419 16.14 6.02 19.29
CA GLU A 419 16.28 4.56 19.20
C GLU A 419 15.24 3.83 20.06
N ASP A 420 14.79 4.41 21.18
CA ASP A 420 13.83 3.78 22.09
C ASP A 420 12.43 3.69 21.46
N THR A 421 12.11 4.60 20.53
CA THR A 421 10.78 4.74 19.91
C THR A 421 10.76 4.37 18.42
N CYS A 422 11.82 3.73 17.90
CA CYS A 422 11.94 3.32 16.50
C CYS A 422 11.91 4.50 15.53
N LEU A 423 12.30 5.68 15.99
CA LEU A 423 12.36 6.89 15.20
C LEU A 423 13.75 7.02 14.59
N ARG A 424 13.82 7.01 13.25
CA ARG A 424 15.06 7.24 12.53
C ARG A 424 14.87 8.12 11.30
N ASP A 425 15.70 9.14 11.17
CA ASP A 425 15.66 10.13 10.09
C ASP A 425 14.25 10.74 9.93
N GLY A 426 13.56 11.01 11.05
CA GLY A 426 12.20 11.55 11.06
C GLY A 426 11.10 10.54 10.73
N VAL A 427 11.40 9.25 10.64
CA VAL A 427 10.45 8.19 10.31
C VAL A 427 10.34 7.18 11.45
N TYR A 428 9.13 7.05 11.99
CA TYR A 428 8.77 5.95 12.88
C TYR A 428 8.53 4.68 12.08
N SER A 429 9.11 3.57 12.53
CA SER A 429 9.02 2.28 11.82
C SER A 429 8.39 1.18 12.67
N VAL A 430 7.64 0.29 12.03
CA VAL A 430 7.07 -0.93 12.62
C VAL A 430 7.49 -2.17 11.83
N ASP A 431 7.07 -3.35 12.27
CA ASP A 431 7.34 -4.61 11.55
C ASP A 431 6.57 -4.65 10.21
N GLY A 432 7.22 -5.14 9.17
CA GLY A 432 6.69 -5.21 7.81
C GLY A 432 7.74 -5.70 6.81
N ASP A 433 7.51 -5.38 5.55
CA ASP A 433 8.34 -5.80 4.42
C ASP A 433 9.18 -4.65 3.81
N GLU A 434 9.42 -3.57 4.55
CA GLU A 434 10.04 -2.28 4.14
C GLU A 434 9.07 -1.28 3.48
N THR A 435 7.95 -1.76 2.94
CA THR A 435 6.97 -0.92 2.23
C THR A 435 5.59 -0.96 2.89
N VAL A 436 5.11 -2.17 3.18
CA VAL A 436 3.77 -2.47 3.70
C VAL A 436 3.90 -2.95 5.15
N PRO A 437 3.34 -2.19 6.12
CA PRO A 437 3.29 -2.65 7.50
C PRO A 437 2.53 -3.98 7.61
N VAL A 438 2.96 -4.86 8.51
CA VAL A 438 2.28 -6.14 8.80
C VAL A 438 0.80 -5.94 9.08
N LEU A 439 0.43 -4.85 9.78
CA LEU A 439 -0.97 -4.51 10.02
C LEU A 439 -1.76 -4.42 8.71
N SER A 440 -1.26 -3.69 7.72
CA SER A 440 -1.93 -3.56 6.42
C SER A 440 -1.92 -4.85 5.61
N ALA A 441 -0.86 -5.65 5.68
CA ALA A 441 -0.74 -6.88 4.89
C ALA A 441 -1.58 -8.04 5.45
N GLY A 442 -1.66 -8.14 6.78
CA GLY A 442 -2.19 -9.31 7.49
C GLY A 442 -3.57 -9.14 8.11
N PHE A 443 -4.00 -7.93 8.48
CA PHE A 443 -5.19 -7.73 9.33
C PHE A 443 -6.47 -8.36 8.76
N MET A 444 -6.69 -8.23 7.44
CA MET A 444 -7.87 -8.81 6.83
C MET A 444 -7.89 -10.34 6.95
N CYS A 445 -6.80 -11.04 6.70
CA CYS A 445 -6.75 -12.50 6.89
C CYS A 445 -6.69 -12.92 8.38
N ALA A 446 -6.17 -12.05 9.26
CA ALA A 446 -6.05 -12.33 10.69
C ALA A 446 -7.40 -12.24 11.41
N LYS A 447 -8.22 -11.23 11.06
CA LYS A 447 -9.47 -10.92 11.75
C LYS A 447 -10.62 -10.57 10.81
N GLY A 448 -10.42 -9.65 9.86
CA GLY A 448 -11.53 -9.11 9.04
C GLY A 448 -12.27 -10.16 8.20
N TRP A 449 -11.56 -11.13 7.64
CA TRP A 449 -12.05 -12.23 6.81
C TRP A 449 -11.90 -13.59 7.49
N ARG A 450 -11.42 -13.64 8.73
CA ARG A 450 -11.16 -14.89 9.43
C ARG A 450 -12.48 -15.56 9.80
N GLY A 451 -12.77 -16.70 9.17
CA GLY A 451 -14.04 -17.40 9.35
C GLY A 451 -15.21 -16.69 8.67
N LYS A 452 -16.42 -16.82 9.20
CA LYS A 452 -17.60 -16.11 8.70
C LYS A 452 -17.74 -14.77 9.41
N THR A 453 -17.63 -13.69 8.65
CA THR A 453 -17.79 -12.32 9.13
C THR A 453 -18.67 -11.56 8.14
N ARG A 454 -19.12 -10.36 8.49
CA ARG A 454 -19.83 -9.46 7.56
C ARG A 454 -19.01 -9.14 6.30
N PHE A 455 -17.68 -9.20 6.37
CA PHE A 455 -16.77 -9.01 5.22
C PHE A 455 -16.48 -10.32 4.47
N ASN A 456 -16.63 -11.49 5.11
CA ASN A 456 -16.47 -12.82 4.50
C ASN A 456 -17.73 -13.68 4.73
N PRO A 457 -18.86 -13.37 4.08
CA PRO A 457 -20.14 -14.01 4.37
C PRO A 457 -20.17 -15.50 3.98
N SER A 458 -19.42 -15.91 2.95
CA SER A 458 -19.33 -17.31 2.52
C SER A 458 -18.35 -18.13 3.36
N GLY A 459 -17.56 -17.50 4.23
CA GLY A 459 -16.54 -18.18 5.02
C GLY A 459 -15.41 -18.77 4.16
N ILE A 460 -14.95 -18.01 3.15
CA ILE A 460 -13.76 -18.35 2.37
C ILE A 460 -12.59 -18.62 3.32
N ARG A 461 -11.84 -19.68 3.08
CA ARG A 461 -10.65 -20.00 3.90
C ARG A 461 -9.55 -18.99 3.61
N THR A 462 -9.02 -18.39 4.67
CA THR A 462 -7.96 -17.39 4.62
C THR A 462 -6.73 -17.85 5.38
N TYR A 463 -5.55 -17.70 4.79
CA TYR A 463 -4.28 -18.11 5.39
C TYR A 463 -3.27 -16.96 5.39
N ILE A 464 -2.51 -16.84 6.47
CA ILE A 464 -1.37 -15.93 6.57
C ILE A 464 -0.08 -16.74 6.45
N ARG A 465 0.83 -16.30 5.57
CA ARG A 465 2.18 -16.87 5.46
C ARG A 465 3.21 -15.76 5.46
N GLU A 466 3.92 -15.66 6.57
CA GLU A 466 4.97 -14.68 6.78
C GLU A 466 6.34 -15.26 6.43
N TYR A 467 7.22 -14.43 5.87
CA TYR A 467 8.58 -14.82 5.51
C TYR A 467 9.57 -13.89 6.22
N ASN A 468 10.33 -14.42 7.18
CA ASN A 468 11.35 -13.64 7.88
C ASN A 468 12.44 -13.20 6.90
N HIS A 469 12.76 -11.91 6.92
CA HIS A 469 13.88 -11.38 6.17
C HIS A 469 15.21 -11.89 6.74
N LEU A 470 16.05 -12.46 5.88
CA LEU A 470 17.46 -12.68 6.13
C LEU A 470 18.27 -11.95 5.05
N PRO A 471 19.24 -11.09 5.46
CA PRO A 471 20.10 -10.42 4.49
C PRO A 471 20.94 -11.46 3.74
N PRO A 472 21.28 -11.21 2.45
CA PRO A 472 22.13 -12.12 1.68
C PRO A 472 23.47 -12.33 2.37
N ALA A 473 24.00 -13.55 2.32
CA ALA A 473 25.21 -13.92 3.07
C ALA A 473 26.45 -13.22 2.49
N ASN A 474 26.47 -12.95 1.19
CA ASN A 474 27.57 -12.29 0.48
C ASN A 474 27.07 -11.37 -0.65
N LEU A 475 27.85 -10.34 -1.00
CA LEU A 475 27.53 -9.36 -2.06
C LEU A 475 27.32 -10.00 -3.46
N LEU A 476 27.90 -11.18 -3.70
CA LEU A 476 27.80 -11.94 -4.96
C LEU A 476 26.47 -12.69 -5.13
N GLU A 477 25.71 -12.86 -4.04
CA GLU A 477 24.43 -13.58 -4.04
C GLU A 477 23.29 -12.76 -4.67
N GLY A 478 23.54 -11.47 -4.96
CA GLY A 478 22.54 -10.58 -5.53
C GLY A 478 21.37 -10.36 -4.57
N ARG A 479 20.13 -10.56 -5.05
CA ARG A 479 18.92 -10.52 -4.21
C ARG A 479 18.85 -11.78 -3.35
N GLY A 480 18.72 -11.62 -2.04
CA GLY A 480 18.74 -12.74 -1.09
C GLY A 480 17.60 -13.73 -1.32
N THR A 481 17.94 -15.02 -1.42
CA THR A 481 17.00 -16.16 -1.57
C THR A 481 16.09 -16.36 -0.35
N LEU A 482 16.33 -15.61 0.72
CA LEU A 482 15.57 -15.56 1.97
C LEU A 482 15.15 -14.11 2.30
N SER A 483 15.11 -13.23 1.32
CA SER A 483 14.70 -11.83 1.53
C SER A 483 13.19 -11.77 1.82
N GLY A 484 12.82 -11.00 2.85
CA GLY A 484 11.45 -10.56 3.13
C GLY A 484 11.16 -9.15 2.63
N ALA A 485 12.05 -8.52 1.87
CA ALA A 485 11.83 -7.17 1.34
C ALA A 485 10.73 -7.17 0.27
N HIS A 486 9.91 -6.12 0.21
CA HIS A 486 8.63 -6.07 -0.50
C HIS A 486 8.70 -6.55 -1.96
N VAL A 487 9.78 -6.20 -2.67
CA VAL A 487 10.01 -6.65 -4.05
C VAL A 487 10.86 -7.91 -4.11
N ASP A 488 11.87 -8.03 -3.26
CA ASP A 488 12.81 -9.17 -3.30
C ASP A 488 12.22 -10.48 -2.78
N ILE A 489 11.08 -10.42 -2.07
CA ILE A 489 10.34 -11.59 -1.61
C ILE A 489 9.89 -12.51 -2.75
N MET A 490 9.76 -11.99 -3.98
CA MET A 490 9.48 -12.81 -5.17
C MET A 490 10.64 -13.76 -5.54
N GLY A 491 11.85 -13.51 -5.02
CA GLY A 491 12.99 -14.42 -5.09
C GLY A 491 13.13 -15.35 -3.88
N ASN A 492 12.25 -15.25 -2.89
CA ASN A 492 12.32 -16.04 -1.66
C ASN A 492 11.95 -17.50 -1.93
N PHE A 493 12.84 -18.43 -1.54
CA PHE A 493 12.66 -19.86 -1.81
C PHE A 493 11.38 -20.42 -1.18
N ALA A 494 11.09 -20.09 0.08
CA ALA A 494 9.91 -20.59 0.77
C ALA A 494 8.62 -20.02 0.17
N LEU A 495 8.63 -18.74 -0.25
CA LEU A 495 7.50 -18.15 -0.96
C LEU A 495 7.25 -18.85 -2.30
N ILE A 496 8.31 -19.03 -3.09
CA ILE A 496 8.22 -19.69 -4.39
C ILE A 496 7.71 -21.13 -4.22
N GLU A 497 8.19 -21.85 -3.20
CA GLU A 497 7.73 -23.19 -2.88
C GLU A 497 6.22 -23.23 -2.56
N ASP A 498 5.74 -22.32 -1.70
CA ASP A 498 4.31 -22.23 -1.37
C ASP A 498 3.46 -21.92 -2.61
N VAL A 499 3.89 -20.97 -3.45
CA VAL A 499 3.19 -20.63 -4.71
C VAL A 499 3.13 -21.83 -5.66
N ILE A 500 4.23 -22.55 -5.83
CA ILE A 500 4.30 -23.74 -6.70
C ILE A 500 3.40 -24.86 -6.17
N ARG A 501 3.39 -25.10 -4.86
CA ARG A 501 2.51 -26.10 -4.23
C ARG A 501 1.04 -25.77 -4.45
N ILE A 502 0.64 -24.50 -4.24
CA ILE A 502 -0.74 -24.04 -4.51
C ILE A 502 -1.08 -24.18 -6.00
N ALA A 503 -0.17 -23.78 -6.89
CA ALA A 503 -0.34 -23.93 -8.34
C ALA A 503 -0.41 -25.41 -8.78
N ALA A 504 0.20 -26.32 -8.04
CA ALA A 504 0.09 -27.77 -8.25
C ALA A 504 -1.20 -28.38 -7.66
N GLY A 505 -2.01 -27.59 -6.96
CA GLY A 505 -3.32 -27.99 -6.42
C GLY A 505 -3.36 -28.22 -4.91
N ALA A 506 -2.27 -27.96 -4.18
CA ALA A 506 -2.27 -28.08 -2.72
C ALA A 506 -3.21 -27.04 -2.09
N SER A 507 -3.93 -27.47 -1.05
CA SER A 507 -4.75 -26.65 -0.17
C SER A 507 -3.93 -26.01 0.94
N GLY A 508 -4.47 -24.97 1.58
CA GLY A 508 -3.74 -24.27 2.64
C GLY A 508 -3.44 -25.17 3.84
N GLU A 509 -4.28 -26.17 4.09
CA GLU A 509 -4.07 -27.20 5.11
C GLU A 509 -2.85 -28.09 4.79
N GLU A 510 -2.67 -28.48 3.52
CA GLU A 510 -1.51 -29.25 3.06
C GLU A 510 -0.21 -28.43 3.07
N LEU A 511 -0.31 -27.10 2.99
CA LEU A 511 0.82 -26.18 3.23
C LEU A 511 1.15 -26.01 4.72
N GLY A 512 0.36 -26.58 5.64
CA GLY A 512 0.52 -26.44 7.09
C GLY A 512 -0.25 -25.29 7.72
N GLY A 513 -1.17 -24.66 7.00
CA GLY A 513 -2.01 -23.57 7.49
C GLY A 513 -1.27 -22.24 7.63
N ASP A 514 -1.57 -21.52 8.71
CA ASP A 514 -0.94 -20.23 9.00
C ASP A 514 0.51 -20.39 9.44
N GLN A 515 1.38 -19.54 8.91
CA GLN A 515 2.75 -19.36 9.35
C GLN A 515 2.94 -17.90 9.75
N VAL A 516 2.99 -17.62 11.06
CA VAL A 516 3.03 -16.26 11.61
C VAL A 516 4.17 -16.13 12.62
N TYR A 517 5.02 -15.13 12.41
CA TYR A 517 6.14 -14.75 13.26
C TYR A 517 5.91 -13.39 13.95
N SER A 518 5.11 -12.53 13.33
CA SER A 518 4.73 -11.22 13.83
C SER A 518 3.69 -11.31 14.95
N LYS A 519 3.36 -10.16 15.54
CA LYS A 519 2.31 -10.04 16.56
C LYS A 519 0.93 -9.76 15.95
N ILE A 520 0.71 -10.00 14.65
CA ILE A 520 -0.52 -9.59 13.94
C ILE A 520 -1.82 -10.04 14.61
N PHE A 521 -1.89 -11.26 15.14
CA PHE A 521 -3.09 -11.72 15.85
C PHE A 521 -3.36 -10.90 17.11
N ASN A 522 -2.32 -10.59 17.90
CA ASN A 522 -2.45 -9.73 19.07
C ASN A 522 -2.87 -8.31 18.67
N TRP A 523 -2.20 -7.72 17.67
CA TRP A 523 -2.56 -6.39 17.16
C TRP A 523 -3.99 -6.32 16.63
N SER A 524 -4.47 -7.39 15.99
CA SER A 524 -5.84 -7.45 15.50
C SER A 524 -6.87 -7.49 16.64
N GLU A 525 -6.53 -8.03 17.81
CA GLU A 525 -7.41 -7.99 18.97
C GLU A 525 -7.52 -6.61 19.60
N ASN A 526 -6.47 -5.80 19.50
CA ASN A 526 -6.49 -4.41 19.95
C ASN A 526 -7.38 -3.50 19.08
N ILE A 527 -7.80 -3.98 17.90
CA ILE A 527 -8.67 -3.24 16.98
C ILE A 527 -10.13 -3.62 17.26
N ASN A 528 -10.90 -2.61 17.68
CA ASN A 528 -12.33 -2.72 17.87
C ASN A 528 -13.08 -2.50 16.54
N LEU A 529 -13.18 -3.56 15.74
CA LEU A 529 -13.95 -3.59 14.50
C LEU A 529 -15.11 -4.58 14.63
N GLN A 530 -16.33 -4.12 14.36
CA GLN A 530 -17.53 -4.96 14.37
C GLN A 530 -17.49 -5.96 13.21
N LEU A 531 -17.55 -7.26 13.53
CA LEU A 531 -17.46 -8.35 12.55
C LEU A 531 -18.82 -9.04 12.28
N ASP A 532 -19.78 -8.91 13.19
CA ASP A 532 -21.13 -9.45 13.03
C ASP A 532 -22.09 -8.41 12.46
N GLU A 533 -23.08 -8.85 11.69
CA GLU A 533 -24.20 -7.98 11.32
C GLU A 533 -25.16 -7.88 12.50
N GLU A 534 -25.29 -6.70 13.11
CA GLU A 534 -26.40 -6.44 14.03
C GLU A 534 -27.71 -6.53 13.23
N ILE A 535 -28.48 -7.60 13.45
CA ILE A 535 -29.88 -7.63 13.04
C ILE A 535 -30.58 -6.58 13.90
N PRO A 536 -31.17 -5.51 13.33
CA PRO A 536 -31.94 -4.57 14.12
C PRO A 536 -33.07 -5.35 14.77
N VAL A 537 -33.06 -5.42 16.10
CA VAL A 537 -34.21 -5.92 16.87
C VAL A 537 -35.33 -4.90 16.62
N HIS A 538 -36.16 -5.17 15.62
CA HIS A 538 -37.44 -4.48 15.50
C HIS A 538 -38.21 -4.81 16.79
N SER A 539 -38.28 -3.82 17.69
CA SER A 539 -39.24 -3.82 18.78
C SER A 539 -40.63 -3.81 18.15
N SER A 540 -41.22 -4.99 18.01
CA SER A 540 -42.64 -5.14 17.83
C SER A 540 -43.31 -4.69 19.13
N SER A 541 -43.83 -3.46 19.11
CA SER A 541 -44.82 -2.98 20.06
C SER A 541 -46.00 -2.43 19.29
#